data_AF-L1ICA5-F1
#
_entry.id   AF-L1ICA5-F1
#
_cell.length_a   1.000
_cell.length_b   1.000
_cell.length_c   1.000
_cell.angle_alpha   90.00
_cell.angle_beta   90.00
_cell.angle_gamma   90.00
#
_symmetry.space_group_name_H-M   'P 1'
#
loop_
_entity.id
_entity.type
_entity.pdbx_description
1 polymer ?
#
loop_
_entity_poly.entity_id
_entity_poly.type
_entity_poly.pdbx_seq_one_letter_code
_entity_poly.pdbx_strand_id
1 'polypeptide(L)'
;MCWNLNNEEIQIAGCRVIRNLSILEEEKVSVCRHGGVKSVVNAMKNHTKSTRVQIQGCAALMNIAGNSNSSVPDSIMHKVHEVVGGSNAIEVVVDAMRSHRDNEEVQIHGIAAIRNLAWSQKLKLMIAPAGGIEEVISAMRNFPLNSQIQVHGCAAVKNLSSNAVENKKRIGEEGGIAAMLSTLELHVQNQDVMMQACAALRNLASLEQNKQTLKELGGSKVTMMFVLLR
;
A
#
# COMPACT_ATOMS: atom_id res chain seq x y z
N MET A 1 4.51 -19.15 -33.86
CA MET A 1 4.05 -19.84 -32.63
C MET A 1 3.21 -18.85 -31.84
N CYS A 2 1.88 -19.02 -31.80
CA CYS A 2 1.03 -18.24 -30.90
C CYS A 2 1.19 -18.83 -29.50
N TRP A 3 2.03 -18.21 -28.67
CA TRP A 3 2.00 -18.47 -27.24
C TRP A 3 0.59 -18.19 -26.75
N ASN A 4 -0.03 -19.12 -26.02
CA ASN A 4 -1.30 -18.82 -25.34
C ASN A 4 -1.00 -17.89 -24.17
N LEU A 5 -0.89 -16.60 -24.47
CA LEU A 5 -0.57 -15.55 -23.51
C LEU A 5 -1.63 -15.41 -22.41
N ASN A 6 -2.79 -16.06 -22.52
CA ASN A 6 -3.81 -16.10 -21.47
C ASN A 6 -3.71 -17.35 -20.58
N ASN A 7 -2.64 -18.14 -20.70
CA ASN A 7 -2.41 -19.26 -19.80
C ASN A 7 -1.98 -18.74 -18.41
N GLU A 8 -2.70 -19.17 -17.37
CA GLU A 8 -2.48 -18.74 -15.99
C GLU A 8 -1.05 -19.00 -15.50
N GLU A 9 -0.47 -20.17 -15.78
CA GLU A 9 0.89 -20.50 -15.35
C GLU A 9 1.93 -19.63 -16.08
N ILE A 10 1.71 -19.33 -17.35
CA ILE A 10 2.58 -18.41 -18.12
C ILE A 10 2.51 -17.00 -17.51
N GLN A 11 1.31 -16.54 -17.13
CA GLN A 11 1.12 -15.22 -16.50
C GLN A 11 1.76 -15.17 -15.11
N ILE A 12 1.62 -16.22 -14.30
CA ILE A 12 2.29 -16.34 -13.00
C ILE A 12 3.81 -16.27 -13.17
N ALA A 13 4.37 -17.04 -14.09
CA ALA A 13 5.81 -17.04 -14.36
C ALA A 13 6.27 -15.66 -14.85
N GLY A 14 5.53 -15.03 -15.75
CA GLY A 14 5.80 -13.67 -16.25
C GLY A 14 5.82 -12.63 -15.12
N CYS A 15 4.79 -12.61 -14.27
CA CYS A 15 4.74 -11.72 -13.11
C CYS A 15 5.90 -11.97 -12.13
N ARG A 16 6.29 -13.22 -11.91
CA ARG A 16 7.44 -13.58 -11.06
C ARG A 16 8.76 -13.05 -11.62
N VAL A 17 8.98 -13.18 -12.93
CA VAL A 17 10.18 -12.64 -13.59
C VAL A 17 10.21 -11.13 -13.43
N ILE A 18 9.11 -10.44 -13.72
CA ILE A 18 9.02 -8.98 -13.57
C ILE A 18 9.24 -8.57 -12.12
N ARG A 19 8.64 -9.26 -11.15
CA ARG A 19 8.86 -9.04 -9.72
C ARG A 19 10.34 -9.10 -9.36
N ASN A 20 11.04 -10.14 -9.80
CA ASN A 20 12.45 -10.35 -9.50
C ASN A 20 13.34 -9.29 -10.14
N LEU A 21 13.10 -8.96 -11.42
CA LEU A 21 13.81 -7.88 -12.10
C LEU A 21 13.58 -6.54 -11.41
N SER A 22 12.37 -6.28 -10.92
CA SER A 22 12.00 -5.02 -10.26
C SER A 22 12.58 -4.88 -8.85
N ILE A 23 13.26 -5.90 -8.31
CA ILE A 23 14.09 -5.75 -7.10
C ILE A 23 15.34 -4.93 -7.43
N LEU A 24 15.88 -5.10 -8.65
CA LEU A 24 17.05 -4.38 -9.12
C LEU A 24 16.62 -2.99 -9.57
N GLU A 25 17.11 -1.99 -8.86
CA GLU A 25 16.76 -0.58 -9.04
C GLU A 25 17.04 -0.07 -10.47
N GLU A 26 18.12 -0.53 -11.09
CA GLU A 26 18.52 -0.20 -12.46
C GLU A 26 17.57 -0.79 -13.52
N GLU A 27 16.92 -1.92 -13.23
CA GLU A 27 16.04 -2.62 -14.16
C GLU A 27 14.60 -2.10 -14.12
N LYS A 28 14.20 -1.33 -13.10
CA LYS A 28 12.83 -0.76 -13.01
C LYS A 28 12.48 0.09 -14.24
N VAL A 29 13.45 0.86 -14.74
CA VAL A 29 13.27 1.65 -15.97
C VAL A 29 13.10 0.74 -17.17
N SER A 30 13.91 -0.30 -17.28
CA SER A 30 13.84 -1.27 -18.36
C SER A 30 12.48 -1.96 -18.35
N VAL A 31 12.02 -2.44 -17.20
CA VAL A 31 10.69 -3.03 -17.01
C VAL A 31 9.59 -2.06 -17.43
N CYS A 32 9.64 -0.79 -17.02
CA CYS A 32 8.67 0.21 -17.45
C CYS A 32 8.71 0.48 -18.96
N ARG A 33 9.92 0.65 -19.54
CA ARG A 33 10.11 0.92 -20.98
C ARG A 33 9.61 -0.21 -21.85
N HIS A 34 9.78 -1.46 -21.43
CA HIS A 34 9.34 -2.64 -22.17
C HIS A 34 7.88 -3.04 -21.86
N GLY A 35 7.10 -2.15 -21.24
CA GLY A 35 5.67 -2.38 -21.00
C GLY A 35 5.36 -3.37 -19.87
N GLY A 36 6.31 -3.68 -19.00
CA GLY A 36 6.15 -4.64 -17.90
C GLY A 36 5.00 -4.27 -16.96
N VAL A 37 4.80 -2.98 -16.66
CA VAL A 37 3.66 -2.51 -15.86
C VAL A 37 2.34 -2.89 -16.51
N LYS A 38 2.18 -2.64 -17.82
CA LYS A 38 0.96 -2.96 -18.57
C LYS A 38 0.74 -4.48 -18.64
N SER A 39 1.81 -5.26 -18.81
CA SER A 39 1.75 -6.73 -18.80
C SER A 39 1.24 -7.26 -17.46
N VAL A 40 1.76 -6.76 -16.34
CA VAL A 40 1.30 -7.15 -14.99
C VAL A 40 -0.16 -6.76 -14.78
N VAL A 41 -0.54 -5.54 -15.16
CA VAL A 41 -1.93 -5.05 -15.08
C VAL A 41 -2.88 -5.96 -15.88
N ASN A 42 -2.51 -6.31 -17.11
CA ASN A 42 -3.32 -7.18 -17.95
C ASN A 42 -3.44 -8.59 -17.38
N ALA A 43 -2.36 -9.15 -16.83
CA ALA A 43 -2.37 -10.44 -16.15
C ALA A 43 -3.40 -10.46 -15.01
N MET A 44 -3.32 -9.47 -14.12
CA MET A 44 -4.22 -9.35 -12.98
C MET A 44 -5.67 -9.13 -13.41
N LYS A 45 -5.92 -8.33 -14.46
CA LYS A 45 -7.27 -8.12 -15.02
C LYS A 45 -7.84 -9.38 -15.66
N ASN A 46 -7.03 -10.18 -16.34
CA ASN A 46 -7.49 -11.40 -17.00
C ASN A 46 -7.72 -12.56 -16.00
N HIS A 47 -7.08 -12.52 -14.84
CA HIS A 47 -7.13 -13.57 -13.84
C HIS A 47 -7.54 -13.05 -12.45
N THR A 48 -8.62 -12.26 -12.38
CA THR A 48 -9.12 -11.66 -11.13
C THR A 48 -9.40 -12.68 -10.03
N LYS A 49 -9.80 -13.91 -10.38
CA LYS A 49 -10.09 -14.99 -9.43
C LYS A 49 -8.84 -15.78 -9.00
N SER A 50 -7.73 -15.67 -9.72
CA SER A 50 -6.51 -16.40 -9.36
C SER A 50 -5.72 -15.65 -8.31
N THR A 51 -5.80 -16.12 -7.07
CA THR A 51 -5.02 -15.58 -5.95
C THR A 51 -3.53 -15.58 -6.27
N ARG A 52 -3.02 -16.61 -6.96
CA ARG A 52 -1.60 -16.71 -7.35
C ARG A 52 -1.19 -15.59 -8.29
N VAL A 53 -2.00 -15.28 -9.32
CA VAL A 53 -1.72 -14.15 -10.22
C VAL A 53 -1.80 -12.84 -9.45
N GLN A 54 -2.81 -12.65 -8.60
CA GLN A 54 -2.96 -11.42 -7.82
C GLN A 54 -1.78 -11.19 -6.86
N ILE A 55 -1.32 -12.22 -6.16
CA ILE A 55 -0.13 -12.16 -5.29
C ILE A 55 1.10 -11.68 -6.08
N GLN A 56 1.39 -12.34 -7.20
CA GLN A 56 2.59 -12.01 -7.98
C GLN A 56 2.48 -10.64 -8.65
N GLY A 57 1.28 -10.25 -9.09
CA GLY A 57 1.02 -8.96 -9.68
C GLY A 57 1.15 -7.81 -8.67
N CYS A 58 0.54 -7.93 -7.49
CA CYS A 58 0.71 -6.98 -6.40
C CYS A 58 2.18 -6.88 -5.96
N ALA A 59 2.89 -8.01 -5.83
CA ALA A 59 4.30 -8.02 -5.46
C ALA A 59 5.19 -7.37 -6.54
N ALA A 60 4.89 -7.59 -7.83
CA ALA A 60 5.60 -6.93 -8.92
C ALA A 60 5.38 -5.41 -8.88
N LEU A 61 4.14 -4.95 -8.74
CA LEU A 61 3.81 -3.53 -8.66
C LEU A 61 4.38 -2.87 -7.41
N MET A 62 4.42 -3.58 -6.27
CA MET A 62 5.11 -3.14 -5.06
C MET A 62 6.59 -2.87 -5.32
N ASN A 63 7.30 -3.80 -5.96
CA ASN A 63 8.72 -3.66 -6.26
C ASN A 63 8.98 -2.51 -7.25
N ILE A 64 8.18 -2.43 -8.31
CA ILE A 64 8.25 -1.34 -9.31
C ILE A 64 8.06 0.02 -8.63
N ALA A 65 7.08 0.13 -7.72
CA ALA A 65 6.75 1.39 -7.04
C ALA A 65 7.72 1.75 -5.90
N GLY A 66 8.50 0.80 -5.39
CA GLY A 66 9.42 1.04 -4.27
C GLY A 66 10.65 1.85 -4.69
N ASN A 67 11.22 2.60 -3.75
CA ASN A 67 12.58 3.13 -3.86
C ASN A 67 13.28 2.89 -2.51
N SER A 68 13.69 1.65 -2.28
CA SER A 68 14.06 1.16 -0.95
C SER A 68 15.37 1.77 -0.44
N ASN A 69 16.29 2.13 -1.34
CA ASN A 69 17.68 2.46 -0.99
C ASN A 69 18.14 3.85 -1.48
N SER A 70 17.23 4.72 -1.95
CA SER A 70 17.53 6.07 -2.45
C SER A 70 18.59 6.13 -3.57
N SER A 71 18.95 4.98 -4.13
CA SER A 71 20.00 4.85 -5.15
C SER A 71 19.50 5.24 -6.53
N VAL A 72 18.17 5.22 -6.71
CA VAL A 72 17.51 5.63 -7.93
C VAL A 72 17.28 7.14 -7.91
N PRO A 73 17.82 7.87 -8.90
CA PRO A 73 17.53 9.29 -9.07
C PRO A 73 16.02 9.57 -9.15
N ASP A 74 15.58 10.66 -8.53
CA ASP A 74 14.17 11.09 -8.55
C ASP A 74 13.60 11.19 -9.97
N SER A 75 14.43 11.54 -10.95
CA SER A 75 14.06 11.61 -12.38
C SER A 75 13.63 10.26 -12.96
N ILE A 76 14.19 9.16 -12.47
CA ILE A 76 13.80 7.80 -12.85
C ILE A 76 12.47 7.45 -12.18
N MET A 77 12.37 7.65 -10.86
CA MET A 77 11.12 7.34 -10.14
C MET A 77 9.95 8.17 -10.66
N HIS A 78 10.18 9.41 -11.11
CA HIS A 78 9.16 10.20 -11.79
C HIS A 78 8.58 9.49 -13.03
N LYS A 79 9.46 8.92 -13.89
CA LYS A 79 9.02 8.17 -15.08
C LYS A 79 8.27 6.89 -14.71
N VAL A 80 8.74 6.17 -13.69
CA VAL A 80 8.06 4.98 -13.17
C VAL A 80 6.65 5.34 -12.71
N HIS A 81 6.52 6.39 -11.89
CA HIS A 81 5.23 6.88 -11.40
C HIS A 81 4.31 7.36 -12.53
N GLU A 82 4.85 7.97 -13.58
CA GLU A 82 4.08 8.37 -14.76
C GLU A 82 3.48 7.16 -15.48
N VAL A 83 4.29 6.12 -15.74
CA VAL A 83 3.84 4.88 -16.37
C VAL A 83 2.79 4.19 -15.50
N VAL A 84 3.01 4.11 -14.19
CA VAL A 84 2.08 3.50 -13.24
C VAL A 84 0.73 4.25 -13.22
N GLY A 85 0.76 5.57 -13.12
CA GLY A 85 -0.46 6.40 -13.16
C GLY A 85 -1.22 6.29 -14.49
N GLY A 86 -0.51 6.05 -15.60
CA GLY A 86 -1.13 5.85 -16.92
C GLY A 86 -1.62 4.43 -17.23
N SER A 87 -1.47 3.46 -16.31
CA SER A 87 -1.70 2.04 -16.60
C SER A 87 -2.84 1.38 -15.81
N ASN A 88 -3.65 2.15 -15.06
CA ASN A 88 -4.67 1.62 -14.12
C ASN A 88 -4.12 0.64 -13.06
N ALA A 89 -2.83 0.73 -12.73
CA ALA A 89 -2.21 -0.22 -11.81
C ALA A 89 -2.72 -0.04 -10.37
N ILE A 90 -3.12 1.17 -9.99
CA ILE A 90 -3.70 1.46 -8.67
C ILE A 90 -5.04 0.73 -8.54
N GLU A 91 -5.91 0.85 -9.53
CA GLU A 91 -7.25 0.27 -9.56
C GLU A 91 -7.18 -1.25 -9.51
N VAL A 92 -6.26 -1.86 -10.28
CA VAL A 92 -6.08 -3.31 -10.27
C VAL A 92 -5.56 -3.82 -8.93
N VAL A 93 -4.65 -3.10 -8.25
CA VAL A 93 -4.22 -3.46 -6.89
C VAL A 93 -5.37 -3.38 -5.91
N VAL A 94 -6.18 -2.31 -5.97
CA VAL A 94 -7.35 -2.13 -5.12
C VAL A 94 -8.40 -3.21 -5.38
N ASP A 95 -8.69 -3.53 -6.64
CA ASP A 95 -9.64 -4.59 -7.01
C ASP A 95 -9.16 -5.98 -6.57
N ALA A 96 -7.84 -6.23 -6.60
CA ALA A 96 -7.24 -7.45 -6.09
C ALA A 96 -7.43 -7.57 -4.57
N MET A 97 -7.12 -6.50 -3.83
CA MET A 97 -7.33 -6.45 -2.38
C MET A 97 -8.81 -6.67 -2.02
N ARG A 98 -9.73 -6.04 -2.75
CA ARG A 98 -11.17 -6.18 -2.53
C ARG A 98 -11.68 -7.59 -2.82
N SER A 99 -11.24 -8.18 -3.93
CA SER A 99 -11.68 -9.50 -4.39
C SER A 99 -11.11 -10.65 -3.55
N HIS A 100 -9.96 -10.42 -2.90
CA HIS A 100 -9.26 -11.40 -2.06
C HIS A 100 -9.07 -10.86 -0.64
N ARG A 101 -10.12 -10.26 -0.08
CA ARG A 101 -10.10 -9.61 1.26
C ARG A 101 -9.64 -10.52 2.40
N ASP A 102 -9.88 -11.82 2.26
CA ASP A 102 -9.55 -12.84 3.28
C ASP A 102 -8.19 -13.52 3.00
N ASN A 103 -7.52 -13.17 1.90
CA ASN A 103 -6.19 -13.70 1.59
C ASN A 103 -5.09 -12.77 2.11
N GLU A 104 -4.42 -13.20 3.17
CA GLU A 104 -3.37 -12.45 3.85
C GLU A 104 -2.24 -12.00 2.90
N GLU A 105 -1.76 -12.86 2.01
CA GLU A 105 -0.63 -12.57 1.12
C GLU A 105 -0.98 -11.50 0.06
N VAL A 106 -2.20 -11.55 -0.49
CA VAL A 106 -2.70 -10.48 -1.37
C VAL A 106 -2.78 -9.16 -0.62
N GLN A 107 -3.27 -9.16 0.64
CA GLN A 107 -3.35 -7.93 1.43
C GLN A 107 -1.96 -7.36 1.74
N ILE A 108 -1.00 -8.20 2.17
CA ILE A 108 0.38 -7.76 2.45
C ILE A 108 0.98 -7.06 1.24
N HIS A 109 0.94 -7.70 0.06
CA HIS A 109 1.53 -7.12 -1.15
C HIS A 109 0.73 -5.93 -1.69
N GLY A 110 -0.60 -5.96 -1.62
CA GLY A 110 -1.47 -4.86 -2.05
C GLY A 110 -1.24 -3.60 -1.22
N ILE A 111 -1.25 -3.70 0.11
CA ILE A 111 -0.98 -2.57 1.01
C ILE A 111 0.45 -2.06 0.81
N ALA A 112 1.43 -2.95 0.68
CA ALA A 112 2.81 -2.55 0.44
C ALA A 112 3.00 -1.82 -0.90
N ALA A 113 2.26 -2.22 -1.95
CA ALA A 113 2.21 -1.49 -3.21
C ALA A 113 1.60 -0.09 -3.01
N ILE A 114 0.43 0.02 -2.37
CA ILE A 114 -0.21 1.31 -2.06
C ILE A 114 0.72 2.21 -1.25
N ARG A 115 1.40 1.67 -0.23
CA ARG A 115 2.38 2.38 0.60
C ARG A 115 3.47 3.02 -0.24
N ASN A 116 4.05 2.26 -1.18
CA ASN A 116 5.14 2.71 -2.04
C ASN A 116 4.64 3.78 -3.01
N LEU A 117 3.49 3.55 -3.65
CA LEU A 117 2.86 4.51 -4.57
C LEU A 117 2.50 5.83 -3.88
N ALA A 118 2.10 5.78 -2.60
CA ALA A 118 1.76 6.94 -1.80
C ALA A 118 2.95 7.86 -1.47
N TRP A 119 4.18 7.55 -1.88
CA TRP A 119 5.28 8.53 -1.83
C TRP A 119 5.10 9.63 -2.88
N SER A 120 4.56 9.30 -4.05
CA SER A 120 4.31 10.27 -5.11
C SER A 120 3.08 11.12 -4.81
N GLN A 121 3.22 12.44 -4.82
CA GLN A 121 2.09 13.36 -4.64
C GLN A 121 1.01 13.16 -5.71
N LYS A 122 1.42 12.91 -6.95
CA LYS A 122 0.49 12.63 -8.07
C LYS A 122 -0.30 11.35 -7.81
N LEU A 123 0.37 10.26 -7.45
CA LEU A 123 -0.30 8.96 -7.26
C LEU A 123 -1.16 8.94 -6.00
N LYS A 124 -0.79 9.68 -4.94
CA LYS A 124 -1.65 9.87 -3.76
C LYS A 124 -3.04 10.39 -4.09
N LEU A 125 -3.13 11.33 -5.04
CA LEU A 125 -4.41 11.89 -5.49
C LEU A 125 -5.23 10.90 -6.32
N MET A 126 -4.61 9.83 -6.83
CA MET A 126 -5.28 8.76 -7.57
C MET A 126 -5.70 7.59 -6.68
N ILE A 127 -4.93 7.30 -5.62
CA ILE A 127 -5.21 6.20 -4.68
C ILE A 127 -6.55 6.39 -3.98
N ALA A 128 -6.87 7.61 -3.53
CA ALA A 128 -8.11 7.87 -2.81
C ALA A 128 -9.35 7.63 -3.70
N PRO A 129 -9.51 8.25 -4.89
CA PRO A 129 -10.62 7.96 -5.79
C PRO A 129 -10.76 6.48 -6.18
N ALA A 130 -9.66 5.74 -6.27
CA ALA A 130 -9.68 4.30 -6.56
C ALA A 130 -10.21 3.44 -5.40
N GLY A 131 -10.41 4.02 -4.20
CA GLY A 131 -10.85 3.29 -3.01
C GLY A 131 -9.70 2.68 -2.20
N GLY A 132 -8.46 3.07 -2.45
CA GLY A 132 -7.29 2.46 -1.80
C GLY A 132 -7.14 2.82 -0.31
N ILE A 133 -7.75 3.91 0.17
CA ILE A 133 -7.74 4.25 1.60
C ILE A 133 -8.61 3.24 2.37
N GLU A 134 -9.80 2.98 1.84
CA GLU A 134 -10.79 2.06 2.38
C GLU A 134 -10.21 0.64 2.46
N GLU A 135 -9.62 0.15 1.37
CA GLU A 135 -9.05 -1.21 1.36
C GLU A 135 -7.87 -1.35 2.33
N VAL A 136 -7.02 -0.33 2.48
CA VAL A 136 -5.93 -0.36 3.48
C VAL A 136 -6.50 -0.45 4.90
N ILE A 137 -7.47 0.40 5.24
CA ILE A 137 -8.07 0.39 6.59
C ILE A 137 -8.84 -0.91 6.84
N SER A 138 -9.57 -1.40 5.84
CA SER A 138 -10.30 -2.68 5.87
C SER A 138 -9.35 -3.85 6.14
N ALA A 139 -8.23 -3.94 5.40
CA ALA A 139 -7.25 -4.98 5.60
C ALA A 139 -6.63 -4.96 7.00
N MET A 140 -6.31 -3.76 7.53
CA MET A 140 -5.83 -3.62 8.91
C MET A 140 -6.84 -4.12 9.95
N ARG A 141 -8.14 -3.91 9.71
CA ARG A 141 -9.22 -4.43 10.58
C ARG A 141 -9.41 -5.93 10.45
N ASN A 142 -9.29 -6.48 9.26
CA ASN A 142 -9.47 -7.92 9.00
C ASN A 142 -8.32 -8.75 9.55
N PHE A 143 -7.10 -8.20 9.61
CA PHE A 143 -5.90 -8.89 10.10
C PHE A 143 -5.23 -8.14 11.26
N PRO A 144 -5.94 -7.94 12.39
CA PRO A 144 -5.47 -7.08 13.48
C PRO A 144 -4.21 -7.62 14.17
N LEU A 145 -3.98 -8.93 14.14
CA LEU A 145 -2.82 -9.59 14.76
C LEU A 145 -1.65 -9.79 13.78
N ASN A 146 -1.82 -9.49 12.49
CA ASN A 146 -0.77 -9.65 11.51
C ASN A 146 0.16 -8.42 11.49
N SER A 147 1.35 -8.55 12.06
CA SER A 147 2.29 -7.44 12.20
C SER A 147 2.75 -6.86 10.85
N GLN A 148 2.84 -7.68 9.78
CA GLN A 148 3.22 -7.21 8.45
C GLN A 148 2.13 -6.32 7.83
N ILE A 149 0.86 -6.74 7.92
CA ILE A 149 -0.27 -5.93 7.47
C ILE A 149 -0.35 -4.63 8.28
N GLN A 150 -0.17 -4.70 9.60
CA GLN A 150 -0.20 -3.50 10.45
C GLN A 150 0.93 -2.53 10.11
N VAL A 151 2.19 -2.98 9.98
CA VAL A 151 3.31 -2.08 9.66
C VAL A 151 3.15 -1.45 8.27
N HIS A 152 2.74 -2.24 7.27
CA HIS A 152 2.50 -1.73 5.92
C HIS A 152 1.31 -0.76 5.89
N GLY A 153 0.23 -1.09 6.61
CA GLY A 153 -0.98 -0.28 6.70
C GLY A 153 -0.73 1.07 7.37
N CYS A 154 -0.09 1.07 8.54
CA CYS A 154 0.32 2.30 9.21
C CYS A 154 1.24 3.16 8.33
N ALA A 155 2.21 2.55 7.66
CA ALA A 155 3.10 3.26 6.76
C ALA A 155 2.37 3.84 5.54
N ALA A 156 1.40 3.12 4.97
CA ALA A 156 0.56 3.59 3.88
C ALA A 156 -0.28 4.80 4.33
N VAL A 157 -0.96 4.71 5.48
CA VAL A 157 -1.74 5.80 6.08
C VAL A 157 -0.85 7.03 6.35
N LYS A 158 0.34 6.83 6.91
CA LYS A 158 1.33 7.90 7.12
C LYS A 158 1.67 8.62 5.81
N ASN A 159 1.95 7.87 4.75
CA ASN A 159 2.31 8.44 3.44
C ASN A 159 1.12 9.16 2.81
N LEU A 160 -0.06 8.54 2.80
CA LEU A 160 -1.31 9.06 2.22
C LEU A 160 -1.79 10.34 2.91
N SER A 161 -1.59 10.45 4.22
CA SER A 161 -1.95 11.64 5.00
C SER A 161 -0.91 12.76 4.93
N SER A 162 0.30 12.48 4.46
CA SER A 162 1.37 13.48 4.37
C SER A 162 1.07 14.53 3.29
N ASN A 163 0.94 15.79 3.73
CA ASN A 163 0.65 16.96 2.90
C ASN A 163 -0.63 16.84 2.05
N ALA A 164 -1.61 16.05 2.49
CA ALA A 164 -2.87 15.84 1.77
C ALA A 164 -4.07 15.96 2.72
N VAL A 165 -4.70 17.14 2.78
CA VAL A 165 -5.81 17.44 3.71
C VAL A 165 -7.02 16.56 3.43
N GLU A 166 -7.42 16.41 2.16
CA GLU A 166 -8.57 15.56 1.80
C GLU A 166 -8.35 14.09 2.16
N ASN A 167 -7.12 13.58 1.99
CA ASN A 167 -6.79 12.23 2.42
C ASN A 167 -6.85 12.08 3.95
N LYS A 168 -6.37 13.07 4.71
CA LYS A 168 -6.49 13.05 6.18
C LYS A 168 -7.95 12.97 6.61
N LYS A 169 -8.82 13.77 5.98
CA LYS A 169 -10.26 13.78 6.25
C LYS A 169 -10.87 12.41 5.97
N ARG A 170 -10.65 11.87 4.76
CA ARG A 170 -11.18 10.57 4.34
C ARG A 170 -10.68 9.41 5.21
N ILE A 171 -9.39 9.40 5.58
CA ILE A 171 -8.84 8.40 6.52
C ILE A 171 -9.56 8.47 7.88
N GLY A 172 -9.88 9.69 8.36
CA GLY A 172 -10.64 9.88 9.59
C GLY A 172 -12.07 9.33 9.48
N GLU A 173 -12.78 9.67 8.40
CA GLU A 173 -14.15 9.23 8.11
C GLU A 173 -14.26 7.71 7.95
N GLU A 174 -13.27 7.08 7.32
CA GLU A 174 -13.17 5.62 7.19
C GLU A 174 -12.75 4.92 8.50
N GLY A 175 -12.58 5.67 9.59
CA GLY A 175 -12.23 5.15 10.92
C GLY A 175 -10.78 4.66 11.03
N GLY A 176 -9.87 5.25 10.26
CA GLY A 176 -8.44 4.96 10.31
C GLY A 176 -7.80 5.31 11.65
N ILE A 177 -8.31 6.31 12.37
CA ILE A 177 -7.83 6.68 13.72
C ILE A 177 -8.06 5.53 14.71
N ALA A 178 -9.27 4.95 14.73
CA ALA A 178 -9.58 3.80 15.56
C ALA A 178 -8.70 2.59 15.22
N ALA A 179 -8.46 2.35 13.93
CA ALA A 179 -7.56 1.29 13.47
C ALA A 179 -6.12 1.50 13.97
N MET A 180 -5.58 2.72 13.92
CA MET A 180 -4.24 3.02 14.45
C MET A 180 -4.17 2.81 15.97
N LEU A 181 -5.18 3.23 16.73
CA LEU A 181 -5.21 3.04 18.19
C LEU A 181 -5.23 1.55 18.55
N SER A 182 -6.10 0.77 17.89
CA SER A 182 -6.14 -0.69 18.08
C SER A 182 -4.81 -1.35 17.71
N THR A 183 -4.14 -0.86 16.65
CA THR A 183 -2.81 -1.33 16.27
C THR A 183 -1.78 -1.12 17.39
N LEU A 184 -1.77 0.07 18.00
CA LEU A 184 -0.86 0.39 19.10
C LEU A 184 -1.09 -0.50 20.33
N GLU A 185 -2.34 -0.85 20.62
CA GLU A 185 -2.70 -1.72 21.74
C GLU A 185 -2.29 -3.17 21.50
N LEU A 186 -2.54 -3.70 20.30
CA LEU A 186 -2.29 -5.10 19.96
C LEU A 186 -0.81 -5.40 19.66
N HIS A 187 -0.03 -4.41 19.22
CA HIS A 187 1.36 -4.58 18.78
C HIS A 187 2.36 -3.80 19.64
N VAL A 188 2.08 -3.61 20.93
CA VAL A 188 2.92 -2.84 21.87
C VAL A 188 4.41 -3.24 21.89
N GLN A 189 4.73 -4.50 21.60
CA GLN A 189 6.11 -5.00 21.57
C GLN A 189 6.81 -4.84 20.21
N ASN A 190 6.06 -4.50 19.15
CA ASN A 190 6.61 -4.35 17.81
C ASN A 190 6.96 -2.88 17.54
N GLN A 191 8.22 -2.53 17.76
CA GLN A 191 8.70 -1.14 17.64
C GLN A 191 8.44 -0.52 16.27
N ASP A 192 8.55 -1.28 15.18
CA ASP A 192 8.32 -0.78 13.83
C ASP A 192 6.86 -0.40 13.61
N VAL A 193 5.93 -1.29 14.01
CA VAL A 193 4.48 -1.03 13.96
C VAL A 193 4.15 0.22 14.79
N MET A 194 4.66 0.28 16.03
CA MET A 194 4.45 1.40 16.94
C MET A 194 4.93 2.72 16.34
N MET A 195 6.13 2.74 15.74
CA MET A 195 6.69 3.93 15.11
C MET A 195 5.84 4.42 13.94
N GLN A 196 5.41 3.52 13.05
CA GLN A 196 4.59 3.89 11.89
C GLN A 196 3.21 4.37 12.33
N ALA A 197 2.57 3.70 13.29
CA ALA A 197 1.26 4.07 13.81
C ALA A 197 1.26 5.46 14.47
N CYS A 198 2.26 5.73 15.32
CA CYS A 198 2.44 7.06 15.93
C CYS A 198 2.69 8.16 14.88
N ALA A 199 3.52 7.88 13.87
CA ALA A 199 3.77 8.84 12.80
C ALA A 199 2.51 9.12 11.95
N ALA A 200 1.69 8.10 11.69
CA ALA A 200 0.40 8.25 11.02
C ALA A 200 -0.57 9.09 11.85
N LEU A 201 -0.74 8.77 13.14
CA LEU A 201 -1.60 9.54 14.06
C LEU A 201 -1.18 11.00 14.17
N ARG A 202 0.12 11.29 14.25
CA ARG A 202 0.64 12.67 14.23
C ARG A 202 0.21 13.41 12.97
N ASN A 203 0.31 12.78 11.80
CA ASN A 203 -0.10 13.39 10.54
C ASN A 203 -1.62 13.62 10.51
N LEU A 204 -2.42 12.66 10.98
CA LEU A 204 -3.87 12.78 11.02
C LEU A 204 -4.34 13.86 11.99
N ALA A 205 -3.74 13.94 13.18
CA ALA A 205 -4.08 14.90 14.25
C ALA A 205 -3.75 16.36 13.90
N SER A 206 -3.04 16.61 12.79
CA SER A 206 -2.86 17.97 12.27
C SER A 206 -4.13 18.54 11.63
N LEU A 207 -5.15 17.72 11.37
CA LEU A 207 -6.50 18.16 11.01
C LEU A 207 -7.38 18.22 12.26
N GLU A 208 -8.08 19.34 12.47
CA GLU A 208 -8.84 19.57 13.72
C GLU A 208 -9.92 18.51 13.97
N GLN A 209 -10.67 18.12 12.93
CA GLN A 209 -11.69 17.07 13.03
C GLN A 209 -11.10 15.73 13.51
N ASN A 210 -9.93 15.36 12.98
CA ASN A 210 -9.24 14.14 13.37
C ASN A 210 -8.69 14.24 14.80
N LYS A 211 -8.22 15.42 15.21
CA LYS A 211 -7.77 15.66 16.59
C LYS A 211 -8.92 15.46 17.58
N GLN A 212 -10.10 15.97 17.26
CA GLN A 212 -11.30 15.78 18.08
C GLN A 212 -11.69 14.30 18.15
N THR A 213 -11.71 13.61 17.00
CA THR A 213 -11.98 12.16 16.94
C THR A 213 -10.96 11.36 17.78
N LEU A 214 -9.66 11.69 17.69
CA LEU A 214 -8.60 11.06 18.48
C LEU A 214 -8.81 11.26 19.99
N LYS A 215 -9.28 12.44 20.41
CA LYS A 215 -9.61 12.74 21.81
C LYS A 215 -10.79 11.91 22.30
N GLU A 216 -11.86 11.83 21.50
CA GLU A 216 -13.07 11.06 21.83
C GLU A 216 -12.78 9.56 21.99
N LEU A 217 -11.90 9.02 21.16
CA LEU A 217 -11.44 7.63 21.25
C LEU A 217 -10.42 7.38 22.37
N GLY A 218 -10.16 8.37 23.23
CA GLY A 218 -9.24 8.21 24.35
C GLY A 218 -7.76 8.14 23.96
N GLY A 219 -7.39 8.60 22.77
CA GLY A 219 -6.02 8.51 22.25
C GLY A 219 -4.97 9.17 23.14
N SER A 220 -5.36 10.11 23.99
CA SER A 220 -4.50 10.71 25.02
C SER A 220 -3.95 9.66 25.99
N LYS A 221 -4.76 8.67 26.40
CA LYS A 221 -4.34 7.61 27.32
C LYS A 221 -3.39 6.63 26.63
N VAL A 222 -3.77 6.18 25.43
CA VAL A 222 -2.99 5.23 24.63
C VAL A 222 -1.61 5.80 24.30
N THR A 223 -1.54 7.06 23.84
CA THR A 223 -0.25 7.70 23.52
C THR A 223 0.61 7.99 24.76
N MET A 224 0.03 8.35 25.90
CA MET A 224 0.78 8.52 27.16
C MET A 224 1.31 7.20 27.72
N MET A 225 0.61 6.09 27.53
CA MET A 225 1.05 4.76 27.98
C MET A 225 2.43 4.40 27.37
N PHE A 226 2.71 4.80 26.13
CA PHE A 226 4.00 4.53 25.48
C PHE A 226 5.11 5.53 25.82
N VAL A 227 4.78 6.71 26.36
CA VAL A 227 5.77 7.69 26.85
C VAL A 227 6.23 7.36 28.28
N LEU A 228 5.38 6.67 29.06
CA LEU A 228 5.60 6.37 30.48
C LEU A 228 6.18 4.97 30.76
N LEU A 229 6.31 4.09 29.77
CA LEU A 229 6.93 2.75 29.91
C LEU A 229 8.48 2.81 29.96
N ARG A 230 9.04 3.71 30.78
CA ARG A 230 10.47 3.69 31.15
C ARG A 230 10.68 3.02 32.49
#